data_AF-A0A3A1VFM0-F1
#
_entry.id   AF-A0A3A1VFM0-F1
#
_cell.length_a   1.000
_cell.length_b   1.000
_cell.length_c   1.000
_cell.angle_alpha   90.00
_cell.angle_beta   90.00
_cell.angle_gamma   90.00
#
_symmetry.space_group_name_H-M   'P 1'
#
loop_
_entity.id
_entity.type
_entity.pdbx_description
1 polymer ?
#
loop_
_entity_poly.entity_id
_entity_poly.type
_entity_poly.pdbx_seq_one_letter_code
_entity_poly.pdbx_strand_id
1 'polypeptide(L)'
;MLQTNSVWIVENQRQRESLNTLRSKLRFKSVVLEKECDITSLPSYDIVCFLLVPSQIGNRFFLEAIAEILNVRRNAKTIFFAIDACDQLDAQELVKVRLELNESVRSYIPDPVVFAVSSFYAAVYHSYSHGDLSLYEVQQNREFLISAPEGLLSGRRISPQHMELLPELSGMDRLAERLEQVSFGIHDSGIDVTRKNWLVIGSRGAGASTVTRMLQSSRAASNAVRFTDAGAEGTPDPEDVRAYYDGMVVVIDPGAILKPSYLEKICSLYPELEKVFVVNQFDRFMYYGLEPQALRSELTRVVREYTSEAVFFVSAYYYEEWDRLQSGEITVQDVIRNPEIVLIDSLAFPIAKPEVPLTLPELLHASSGFDDLLHTWE
;
A
#
# COMPACT_ATOMS: atom_id res chain seq x y z
N MET A 1 -14.93 9.50 14.54
CA MET A 1 -13.56 9.89 14.95
C MET A 1 -12.66 8.72 14.60
N LEU A 2 -12.00 8.79 13.44
CA LEU A 2 -11.22 7.67 12.91
C LEU A 2 -9.83 7.66 13.56
N GLN A 3 -9.50 6.50 14.13
CA GLN A 3 -8.24 6.19 14.81
C GLN A 3 -7.19 5.82 13.76
N THR A 4 -6.20 6.67 13.53
CA THR A 4 -4.95 6.28 12.86
C THR A 4 -3.99 5.73 13.92
N ASN A 5 -3.61 4.46 13.79
CA ASN A 5 -2.80 3.72 14.77
C ASN A 5 -1.41 3.45 14.20
N SER A 6 -0.46 4.38 14.40
CA SER A 6 0.95 4.23 14.01
C SER A 6 1.84 3.91 15.22
N VAL A 7 2.82 3.01 15.08
CA VAL A 7 3.73 2.57 16.16
C VAL A 7 5.16 2.38 15.70
N TRP A 8 6.09 2.78 16.56
CA TRP A 8 7.54 2.59 16.49
C TRP A 8 8.01 1.45 17.41
N ILE A 9 9.06 0.75 17.00
CA ILE A 9 9.69 -0.37 17.73
C ILE A 9 10.80 0.18 18.66
N VAL A 10 10.76 -0.19 19.95
CA VAL A 10 11.70 0.28 20.98
C VAL A 10 12.42 -0.91 21.62
N GLU A 11 13.76 -0.85 21.68
CA GLU A 11 14.58 -1.91 22.32
C GLU A 11 15.24 -1.48 23.66
N ASN A 12 15.15 -0.21 24.09
CA ASN A 12 15.71 0.23 25.38
C ASN A 12 14.80 1.20 26.16
N GLN A 13 14.74 1.02 27.49
CA GLN A 13 13.99 1.84 28.45
C GLN A 13 14.29 3.34 28.36
N ARG A 14 15.54 3.72 28.07
CA ARG A 14 15.96 5.14 27.93
C ARG A 14 15.37 5.82 26.69
N GLN A 15 15.22 5.09 25.59
CA GLN A 15 14.60 5.58 24.35
C GLN A 15 13.08 5.72 24.50
N ARG A 16 12.46 4.83 25.29
CA ARG A 16 11.02 4.90 25.63
C ARG A 16 10.66 6.20 26.35
N GLU A 17 11.53 6.68 27.23
CA GLU A 17 11.35 7.94 27.95
C GLU A 17 11.45 9.15 27.01
N SER A 18 12.47 9.22 26.14
CA SER A 18 12.58 10.27 25.11
C SER A 18 11.38 10.31 24.16
N LEU A 19 10.87 9.15 23.74
CA LEU A 19 9.69 9.04 22.87
C LEU A 19 8.38 9.44 23.57
N ASN A 20 8.24 9.15 24.87
CA ASN A 20 7.07 9.57 25.65
C ASN A 20 6.94 11.09 25.76
N THR A 21 8.05 11.82 25.68
CA THR A 21 8.08 13.29 25.69
C THR A 21 7.61 13.88 24.35
N LEU A 22 7.98 13.26 23.23
CA LEU A 22 7.54 13.62 21.86
C LEU A 22 6.06 13.27 21.58
N ARG A 23 5.48 12.40 22.41
CA ARG A 23 4.10 11.87 22.35
C ARG A 23 3.00 12.95 22.42
N SER A 24 3.31 14.15 22.89
CA SER A 24 2.36 15.26 22.99
C SER A 24 1.96 15.86 21.62
N LYS A 25 2.82 15.71 20.61
CA LYS A 25 2.60 16.24 19.25
C LYS A 25 2.07 15.21 18.26
N LEU A 26 1.96 13.97 18.70
CA LEU A 26 1.99 12.81 17.85
C LEU A 26 1.06 11.72 18.49
N ARG A 27 0.02 11.24 17.79
CA ARG A 27 -0.91 10.19 18.31
C ARG A 27 -0.34 8.77 18.05
N PHE A 28 0.31 8.14 19.04
CA PHE A 28 1.01 6.85 18.85
C PHE A 28 0.89 5.86 20.05
N LYS A 29 1.06 4.55 19.76
CA LYS A 29 1.30 3.48 20.75
C LYS A 29 2.78 3.04 20.63
N SER A 30 3.42 2.63 21.73
CA SER A 30 4.79 2.08 21.71
C SER A 30 4.75 0.61 22.11
N VAL A 31 5.56 -0.23 21.46
CA VAL A 31 5.70 -1.65 21.78
C VAL A 31 7.18 -1.96 21.95
N VAL A 32 7.53 -2.50 23.12
CA VAL A 32 8.87 -3.02 23.42
C VAL A 32 8.83 -4.52 23.14
N LEU A 33 9.75 -5.03 22.32
CA LEU A 33 9.90 -6.47 22.07
C LEU A 33 10.58 -7.13 23.29
N GLU A 34 9.85 -7.22 24.40
CA GLU A 34 10.21 -8.13 25.50
C GLU A 34 9.65 -9.53 25.20
N LYS A 35 10.19 -10.57 25.85
CA LYS A 35 9.75 -11.98 25.77
C LYS A 35 8.23 -12.22 25.94
N GLU A 36 7.47 -11.21 26.34
CA GLU A 36 6.04 -11.28 26.64
C GLU A 36 5.14 -10.54 25.63
N CYS A 37 5.69 -9.93 24.57
CA CYS A 37 4.84 -9.30 23.56
C CYS A 37 4.37 -10.32 22.52
N ASP A 38 3.11 -10.73 22.62
CA ASP A 38 2.44 -11.47 21.55
C ASP A 38 2.20 -10.54 20.35
N ILE A 39 3.14 -10.54 19.39
CA ILE A 39 3.10 -9.76 18.15
C ILE A 39 1.78 -9.99 17.38
N THR A 40 1.12 -11.14 17.57
CA THR A 40 -0.15 -11.46 16.91
C THR A 40 -1.35 -10.71 17.52
N SER A 41 -1.24 -10.23 18.76
CA SER A 41 -2.29 -9.48 19.48
C SER A 41 -2.32 -7.98 19.17
N LEU A 42 -1.30 -7.47 18.47
CA LEU A 42 -1.21 -6.06 18.10
C LEU A 42 -2.20 -5.73 16.96
N PRO A 43 -2.83 -4.54 16.96
CA PRO A 43 -3.65 -4.10 15.83
C PRO A 43 -2.80 -4.04 14.55
N SER A 44 -3.42 -4.24 13.39
CA SER A 44 -2.74 -4.06 12.10
C SER A 44 -2.21 -2.63 11.98
N TYR A 45 -0.97 -2.49 11.52
CA TYR A 45 -0.26 -1.21 11.43
C TYR A 45 -0.03 -0.81 9.99
N ASP A 46 -0.21 0.47 9.71
CA ASP A 46 -0.03 1.05 8.38
C ASP A 46 1.45 1.24 8.02
N ILE A 47 2.26 1.55 9.04
CA ILE A 47 3.67 1.89 8.93
C ILE A 47 4.42 1.21 10.08
N VAL A 48 5.59 0.63 9.78
CA VAL A 48 6.49 0.06 10.78
C VAL A 48 7.80 0.85 10.77
N CYS A 49 8.23 1.35 11.93
CA CYS A 49 9.54 1.98 12.09
C CYS A 49 10.41 1.20 13.08
N PHE A 50 11.52 0.67 12.62
CA PHE A 50 12.55 0.04 13.44
C PHE A 50 13.52 1.10 13.93
N LEU A 51 13.56 1.35 15.24
CA LEU A 51 14.57 2.21 15.86
C LEU A 51 15.70 1.33 16.39
N LEU A 52 16.92 1.55 15.91
CA LEU A 52 18.06 0.65 16.09
C LEU A 52 19.24 1.40 16.66
N VAL A 53 19.94 0.81 17.63
CA VAL A 53 21.27 1.33 17.98
C VAL A 53 22.34 0.68 17.10
N PRO A 54 23.47 1.37 16.84
CA PRO A 54 24.49 0.89 15.91
C PRO A 54 25.04 -0.50 16.26
N SER A 55 25.15 -0.80 17.55
CA SER A 55 25.66 -2.09 18.05
C SER A 55 24.77 -3.30 17.77
N GLN A 56 23.53 -3.08 17.32
CA GLN A 56 22.56 -4.15 17.03
C GLN A 56 22.54 -4.54 15.55
N ILE A 57 23.09 -3.69 14.69
CA ILE A 57 23.12 -3.91 13.25
C ILE A 57 24.09 -5.07 12.96
N GLY A 58 23.66 -6.01 12.11
CA GLY A 58 24.37 -7.27 11.86
C GLY A 58 24.10 -8.39 12.88
N ASN A 59 23.33 -8.14 13.95
CA ASN A 59 22.96 -9.18 14.91
C ASN A 59 21.90 -10.12 14.33
N ARG A 60 22.12 -11.43 14.45
CA ARG A 60 21.18 -12.47 14.00
C ARG A 60 19.80 -12.37 14.66
N PHE A 61 19.74 -12.07 15.95
CA PHE A 61 18.46 -11.94 16.67
C PHE A 61 17.61 -10.78 16.12
N PHE A 62 18.27 -9.71 15.70
CA PHE A 62 17.62 -8.56 15.07
C PHE A 62 17.03 -8.93 13.70
N LEU A 63 17.78 -9.65 12.87
CA LEU A 63 17.28 -10.13 11.58
C LEU A 63 16.11 -11.10 11.73
N GLU A 64 16.16 -11.98 12.75
CA GLU A 64 15.05 -12.87 13.09
C GLU A 64 13.81 -12.07 13.52
N ALA A 65 13.96 -11.01 14.33
CA ALA A 65 12.85 -10.15 14.74
C ALA A 65 12.23 -9.37 13.57
N ILE A 66 13.05 -8.83 12.66
CA ILE A 66 12.53 -8.23 11.42
C ILE A 66 11.76 -9.27 10.62
N ALA A 67 12.35 -10.44 10.38
CA ALA A 67 11.72 -11.49 9.60
C ALA A 67 10.39 -11.94 10.23
N GLU A 68 10.32 -12.05 11.55
CA GLU A 68 9.09 -12.37 12.28
C GLU A 68 8.02 -11.29 12.10
N ILE A 69 8.39 -10.00 12.25
CA ILE A 69 7.47 -8.89 12.03
C ILE A 69 6.97 -8.87 10.58
N LEU A 70 7.84 -9.05 9.60
CA LEU A 70 7.46 -9.11 8.19
C LEU A 70 6.59 -10.33 7.86
N ASN A 71 6.86 -11.47 8.50
CA ASN A 71 6.07 -12.68 8.34
C ASN A 71 4.66 -12.55 8.91
N VAL A 72 4.52 -11.93 10.09
CA VAL A 72 3.22 -11.68 10.73
C VAL A 72 2.50 -10.51 10.06
N ARG A 73 3.24 -9.55 9.49
CA ARG A 73 2.72 -8.29 8.93
C ARG A 73 3.09 -8.13 7.45
N ARG A 74 2.80 -9.16 6.66
CA ARG A 74 3.09 -9.23 5.20
C ARG A 74 2.57 -8.04 4.39
N ASN A 75 1.59 -7.31 4.93
CA ASN A 75 0.89 -6.21 4.26
C ASN A 75 1.25 -4.82 4.80
N ALA A 76 2.23 -4.70 5.72
CA ALA A 76 2.74 -3.39 6.14
C ALA A 76 3.33 -2.68 4.92
N LYS A 77 2.79 -1.50 4.59
CA LYS A 77 3.06 -0.84 3.29
C LYS A 77 4.38 -0.10 3.25
N THR A 78 4.85 0.38 4.40
CA THR A 78 6.16 1.02 4.47
C THR A 78 6.89 0.66 5.74
N ILE A 79 8.13 0.20 5.57
CA ILE A 79 9.05 -0.12 6.65
C ILE A 79 10.16 0.92 6.62
N PHE A 80 10.31 1.62 7.73
CA PHE A 80 11.39 2.57 7.96
C PHE A 80 12.39 1.98 8.93
N PHE A 81 13.65 2.32 8.70
CA PHE A 81 14.72 2.08 9.66
C PHE A 81 15.27 3.41 10.14
N ALA A 82 15.49 3.54 11.44
CA ALA A 82 16.08 4.70 12.06
C ALA A 82 17.27 4.23 12.91
N ILE A 83 18.48 4.62 12.54
CA ILE A 83 19.68 4.39 13.33
C ILE A 83 19.74 5.50 14.38
N ASP A 84 19.38 5.15 15.61
CA ASP A 84 19.47 6.02 16.78
C ASP A 84 20.92 6.16 17.26
N ALA A 85 21.14 7.12 18.16
CA ALA A 85 22.44 7.45 18.74
C ALA A 85 23.48 7.87 17.68
N CYS A 86 23.04 8.49 16.58
CA CYS A 86 23.97 8.99 15.56
C CYS A 86 24.89 10.10 16.09
N ASP A 87 24.55 10.74 17.21
CA ASP A 87 25.38 11.69 17.94
C ASP A 87 26.71 11.10 18.44
N GLN A 88 26.80 9.76 18.52
CA GLN A 88 27.99 9.05 18.97
C GLN A 88 28.87 8.56 17.83
N LEU A 89 28.39 8.67 16.58
CA LEU A 89 29.08 8.17 15.41
C LEU A 89 29.72 9.32 14.65
N ASP A 90 30.93 9.10 14.14
CA ASP A 90 31.44 10.00 13.11
C ASP A 90 30.77 9.73 11.74
N ALA A 91 31.02 10.62 10.78
CA ALA A 91 30.41 10.53 9.45
C ALA A 91 30.79 9.24 8.70
N GLN A 92 32.00 8.71 8.90
CA GLN A 92 32.47 7.49 8.23
C GLN A 92 31.84 6.25 8.86
N GLU A 93 31.75 6.21 10.18
CA GLU A 93 31.08 5.17 10.94
C GLU A 93 29.59 5.12 10.61
N LEU A 94 28.92 6.28 10.56
CA LEU A 94 27.51 6.34 10.17
C LEU A 94 27.27 5.79 8.77
N VAL A 95 28.13 6.11 7.80
CA VAL A 95 28.05 5.56 6.44
C VAL A 95 28.22 4.05 6.46
N LYS A 96 29.20 3.53 7.21
CA LYS A 96 29.44 2.10 7.34
C LYS A 96 28.23 1.38 7.93
N VAL A 97 27.68 1.89 9.04
CA VAL A 97 26.52 1.31 9.73
C VAL A 97 25.28 1.31 8.82
N ARG A 98 25.07 2.38 8.04
CA ARG A 98 23.97 2.43 7.04
C ARG A 98 24.12 1.36 5.96
N LEU A 99 25.33 1.19 5.41
CA LEU A 99 25.60 0.17 4.39
C LEU A 99 25.39 -1.24 4.96
N GLU A 100 25.86 -1.49 6.18
CA GLU A 100 25.70 -2.77 6.85
C GLU A 100 24.23 -3.11 7.10
N LEU A 101 23.43 -2.13 7.56
CA LEU A 101 22.00 -2.30 7.73
C LEU A 101 21.31 -2.61 6.39
N ASN A 102 21.61 -1.82 5.35
CA ASN A 102 21.03 -2.02 4.02
C ASN A 102 21.29 -3.43 3.50
N GLU A 103 22.53 -3.91 3.56
CA GLU A 103 22.87 -5.27 3.12
C GLU A 103 22.22 -6.34 3.99
N SER A 104 22.14 -6.12 5.31
CA SER A 104 21.57 -7.10 6.25
C SER A 104 20.07 -7.32 6.04
N VAL A 105 19.32 -6.30 5.62
CA VAL A 105 17.87 -6.39 5.41
C VAL A 105 17.48 -6.56 3.95
N ARG A 106 18.42 -6.48 3.01
CA ARG A 106 18.17 -6.49 1.56
C ARG A 106 17.38 -7.69 1.05
N SER A 107 17.60 -8.86 1.66
CA SER A 107 16.87 -10.08 1.31
C SER A 107 15.38 -10.03 1.67
N TYR A 108 15.01 -9.13 2.58
CA TYR A 108 13.64 -8.94 3.05
C TYR A 108 13.02 -7.69 2.45
N ILE A 109 13.79 -6.62 2.29
CA ILE A 109 13.37 -5.31 1.80
C ILE A 109 14.41 -4.85 0.77
N PRO A 110 14.08 -4.83 -0.54
CA PRO A 110 15.06 -4.56 -1.60
C PRO A 110 15.69 -3.16 -1.54
N ASP A 111 14.92 -2.16 -1.09
CA ASP A 111 15.36 -0.76 -0.98
C ASP A 111 14.91 -0.15 0.37
N PRO A 112 15.63 -0.44 1.47
CA PRO A 112 15.23 0.01 2.80
C PRO A 112 15.48 1.51 2.99
N VAL A 113 14.47 2.23 3.45
CA VAL A 113 14.60 3.66 3.80
C VAL A 113 15.22 3.80 5.19
N VAL A 114 16.47 4.25 5.24
CA VAL A 114 17.24 4.39 6.49
C VAL A 114 17.51 5.86 6.84
N PHE A 115 17.02 6.25 8.02
CA PHE A 115 17.25 7.55 8.66
C PHE A 115 18.36 7.45 9.71
N ALA A 116 19.16 8.50 9.83
CA ALA A 116 20.07 8.68 10.95
C ALA A 116 19.43 9.65 11.94
N VAL A 117 19.27 9.22 13.19
CA VAL A 117 18.58 10.00 14.21
C VAL A 117 19.31 9.99 15.55
N SER A 118 19.05 11.01 16.37
CA SER A 118 19.48 11.05 17.76
C SER A 118 18.30 11.42 18.65
N SER A 119 17.71 10.41 19.28
CA SER A 119 16.69 10.58 20.31
C SER A 119 17.22 11.35 21.52
N PHE A 120 18.53 11.29 21.76
CA PHE A 120 19.20 12.03 22.82
C PHE A 120 19.22 13.54 22.54
N TYR A 121 19.65 13.97 21.35
CA TYR A 121 19.62 15.39 20.98
C TYR A 121 18.19 15.94 20.96
N ALA A 122 17.22 15.19 20.44
CA ALA A 122 15.82 15.58 20.44
C ALA A 122 15.28 15.78 21.87
N ALA A 123 15.61 14.87 22.79
CA ALA A 123 15.19 14.98 24.19
C ALA A 123 15.84 16.17 24.90
N VAL A 124 17.16 16.37 24.71
CA VAL A 124 17.88 17.50 25.29
C VAL A 124 17.31 18.83 24.82
N TYR A 125 17.04 18.97 23.51
CA TYR A 125 16.39 20.17 22.97
C TYR A 125 15.02 20.40 23.61
N HIS A 126 14.18 19.36 23.66
CA HIS A 126 12.84 19.47 24.20
C HIS A 126 12.85 19.91 25.67
N SER A 127 13.68 19.29 26.51
CA SER A 127 13.80 19.68 27.92
C SER A 127 14.34 21.10 28.07
N TYR A 128 15.28 21.51 27.23
CA TYR A 128 15.79 22.88 27.22
C TYR A 128 14.72 23.91 26.81
N SER A 129 13.98 23.64 25.72
CA SER A 129 12.97 24.56 25.19
C SER A 129 11.78 24.75 26.14
N HIS A 130 11.49 23.76 26.99
CA HIS A 130 10.43 23.82 28.00
C HIS A 130 10.90 24.37 29.35
N GLY A 131 12.20 24.65 29.50
CA GLY A 131 12.78 25.15 30.74
C GLY A 131 13.01 24.09 31.82
N ASP A 132 12.82 22.80 31.49
CA ASP A 132 13.10 21.66 32.38
C ASP A 132 14.60 21.37 32.51
N LEU A 133 15.41 21.86 31.55
CA LEU A 133 16.85 21.74 31.53
C LEU A 133 17.48 23.10 31.25
N SER A 134 18.34 23.59 32.13
CA SER A 134 19.06 24.84 31.93
C SER A 134 20.30 24.64 31.05
N LEU A 135 20.73 25.71 30.36
CA LEU A 135 22.00 25.70 29.63
C LEU A 135 23.18 25.33 30.54
N TYR A 136 23.16 25.79 31.79
CA TYR A 136 24.22 25.46 32.75
C TYR A 136 24.33 23.95 32.99
N GLU A 137 23.20 23.25 33.14
CA GLU A 137 23.18 21.79 33.32
C GLU A 137 23.71 21.06 32.09
N VAL A 138 23.35 21.50 30.89
CA VAL A 138 23.92 20.98 29.64
C VAL A 138 25.43 21.19 29.59
N GLN A 139 25.92 22.38 29.97
CA GLN A 139 27.34 22.71 29.99
C GLN A 139 28.14 21.94 31.06
N GLN A 140 27.50 21.41 32.10
CA GLN A 140 28.17 20.54 33.07
C GLN A 140 28.33 19.11 32.56
N ASN A 141 27.50 18.69 31.60
CA ASN A 141 27.61 17.38 30.98
C ASN A 141 28.78 17.34 29.98
N ARG A 142 29.88 16.69 30.36
CA ARG A 142 31.08 16.57 29.51
C ARG A 142 30.94 15.53 28.41
N GLU A 143 29.98 14.62 28.53
CA GLU A 143 29.68 13.60 27.53
C GLU A 143 28.76 14.15 26.44
N PHE A 144 28.14 15.31 26.69
CA PHE A 144 27.34 16.00 25.69
C PHE A 144 28.25 16.76 24.71
N LEU A 145 28.31 16.23 23.49
CA LEU A 145 29.07 16.77 22.37
C LEU A 145 28.10 17.29 21.31
N ILE A 146 28.41 18.42 20.67
CA ILE A 146 27.68 18.93 19.50
C ILE A 146 28.67 19.10 18.36
N SER A 147 28.38 18.52 17.20
CA SER A 147 29.12 18.81 15.97
C SER A 147 28.54 20.08 15.31
N ALA A 148 29.23 21.21 15.44
CA ALA A 148 28.83 22.49 14.87
C ALA A 148 29.81 22.92 13.74
N PRO A 149 29.49 23.95 12.93
CA PRO A 149 30.39 24.44 11.88
C PRO A 149 31.78 24.85 12.37
N GLU A 150 31.87 25.35 13.60
CA GLU A 150 33.10 25.71 14.32
C GLU A 150 33.83 24.50 14.96
N GLY A 151 33.35 23.29 14.69
CA GLY A 151 33.91 22.02 15.15
C GLY A 151 33.15 21.39 16.30
N LEU A 152 33.77 20.39 16.93
CA LEU A 152 33.17 19.67 18.05
C LEU A 152 33.16 20.54 19.32
N LEU A 153 31.96 20.76 19.87
CA LEU A 153 31.70 21.57 21.05
C LEU A 153 31.35 20.70 22.24
N SER A 154 31.81 21.08 23.42
CA SER A 154 31.48 20.42 24.68
C SER A 154 31.52 21.39 25.86
N GLY A 155 30.74 21.07 26.89
CA GLY A 155 30.68 21.81 28.15
C GLY A 155 30.47 23.32 27.96
N ARG A 156 31.33 24.14 28.58
CA ARG A 156 31.22 25.63 28.57
C ARG A 156 31.26 26.29 27.19
N ARG A 157 31.68 25.57 26.14
CA ARG A 157 31.67 26.08 24.75
C ARG A 157 30.27 26.09 24.14
N ILE A 158 29.31 25.40 24.77
CA ILE A 158 27.94 25.33 24.31
C ILE A 158 27.20 26.62 24.68
N SER A 159 26.54 27.25 23.72
CA SER A 159 25.76 28.46 23.87
C SER A 159 24.29 28.18 23.51
N PRO A 160 23.37 29.13 23.78
CA PRO A 160 21.98 28.99 23.35
C PRO A 160 21.83 28.74 21.84
N GLN A 161 22.68 29.33 21.00
CA GLN A 161 22.59 29.14 19.54
C GLN A 161 22.84 27.69 19.13
N HIS A 162 23.73 26.97 19.84
CA HIS A 162 23.99 25.56 19.54
C HIS A 162 22.83 24.66 19.97
N MET A 163 22.05 25.06 20.98
CA MET A 163 20.85 24.33 21.37
C MET A 163 19.80 24.34 20.25
N GLU A 164 19.68 25.46 19.53
CA GLU A 164 18.77 25.58 18.38
C GLU A 164 19.17 24.71 17.17
N LEU A 165 20.40 24.18 17.14
CA LEU A 165 20.84 23.23 16.09
C LEU A 165 20.42 21.78 16.39
N LEU A 166 20.09 21.47 17.64
CA LEU A 166 19.80 20.09 18.05
C LEU A 166 18.61 19.45 17.34
N PRO A 167 17.50 20.15 17.00
CA PRO A 167 16.44 19.57 16.19
C PRO A 167 16.95 19.06 14.84
N GLU A 168 17.72 19.88 14.14
CA GLU A 168 18.31 19.52 12.84
C GLU A 168 19.29 18.35 12.98
N LEU A 169 20.21 18.44 13.94
CA LEU A 169 21.20 17.39 14.21
C LEU A 169 20.56 16.07 14.66
N SER A 170 19.38 16.13 15.30
CA SER A 170 18.65 14.94 15.73
C SER A 170 18.08 14.13 14.57
N GLY A 171 17.85 14.74 13.40
CA GLY A 171 17.22 14.08 12.25
C GLY A 171 15.76 13.63 12.47
N MET A 172 15.19 13.85 13.66
CA MET A 172 13.85 13.36 14.02
C MET A 172 12.74 14.03 13.22
N ASP A 173 12.89 15.32 12.89
CA ASP A 173 11.90 16.06 12.09
C ASP A 173 11.77 15.47 10.67
N ARG A 174 12.89 15.09 10.04
CA ARG A 174 12.87 14.45 8.70
C ARG A 174 12.15 13.11 8.72
N LEU A 175 12.34 12.33 9.79
CA LEU A 175 11.65 11.06 9.98
C LEU A 175 10.15 11.29 10.24
N ALA A 176 9.79 12.27 11.06
CA ALA A 176 8.41 12.64 11.31
C ALA A 176 7.69 13.13 10.04
N GLU A 177 8.30 14.02 9.26
CA GLU A 177 7.77 14.49 7.98
C GLU A 177 7.50 13.34 7.01
N ARG A 178 8.43 12.38 6.92
CA ARG A 178 8.23 11.22 6.04
C ARG A 178 7.09 10.32 6.52
N LEU A 179 7.01 10.10 7.84
CA LEU A 179 5.92 9.32 8.42
C LEU A 179 4.56 9.98 8.19
N GLU A 180 4.48 11.30 8.32
CA GLU A 180 3.28 12.07 8.04
C GLU A 180 2.88 11.94 6.58
N GLN A 181 3.80 12.17 5.63
CA GLN A 181 3.54 12.02 4.19
C GLN A 181 2.97 10.64 3.85
N VAL A 182 3.59 9.58 4.35
CA VAL A 182 3.11 8.20 4.10
C VAL A 182 1.77 7.97 4.77
N SER A 183 1.58 8.45 6.00
CA SER A 183 0.30 8.30 6.71
C SER A 183 -0.84 9.02 6.01
N PHE A 184 -0.60 10.21 5.46
CA PHE A 184 -1.59 10.94 4.65
C PHE A 184 -1.89 10.19 3.36
N GLY A 185 -0.85 9.72 2.66
CA GLY A 185 -1.02 8.93 1.44
C GLY A 185 -1.86 7.68 1.68
N ILE A 186 -1.64 6.96 2.78
CA ILE A 186 -2.45 5.78 3.15
C ILE A 186 -3.90 6.17 3.45
N HIS A 187 -4.12 7.30 4.13
CA HIS A 187 -5.47 7.76 4.48
C HIS A 187 -6.28 8.14 3.24
N ASP A 188 -5.67 8.87 2.31
CA ASP A 188 -6.36 9.43 1.15
C ASP A 188 -6.58 8.39 0.04
N SER A 189 -5.81 7.30 0.01
CA SER A 189 -5.85 6.25 -1.02
C SER A 189 -6.80 5.08 -0.71
N GLY A 190 -7.43 5.05 0.47
CA GLY A 190 -8.42 4.02 0.84
C GLY A 190 -7.84 2.60 0.95
N ILE A 191 -6.53 2.51 1.22
CA ILE A 191 -5.77 1.27 1.43
C ILE A 191 -6.25 0.54 2.69
N ASP A 192 -6.33 -0.78 2.60
CA ASP A 192 -6.54 -1.67 3.72
C ASP A 192 -5.25 -2.46 4.00
N VAL A 193 -4.54 -2.09 5.04
CA VAL A 193 -3.25 -2.69 5.41
C VAL A 193 -3.38 -4.10 6.00
N THR A 194 -4.61 -4.58 6.19
CA THR A 194 -4.86 -5.97 6.60
C THR A 194 -4.94 -6.92 5.40
N ARG A 195 -5.08 -6.38 4.19
CA ARG A 195 -5.32 -7.13 2.94
C ARG A 195 -4.28 -6.79 1.88
N LYS A 196 -4.25 -7.59 0.81
CA LYS A 196 -3.61 -7.14 -0.43
C LYS A 196 -4.42 -5.99 -1.01
N ASN A 197 -3.78 -4.98 -1.57
CA ASN A 197 -4.40 -3.80 -2.16
C ASN A 197 -4.18 -3.83 -3.66
N TRP A 198 -5.27 -3.84 -4.42
CA TRP A 198 -5.23 -3.91 -5.88
C TRP A 198 -5.86 -2.66 -6.45
N LEU A 199 -5.12 -1.98 -7.33
CA LEU A 199 -5.61 -0.79 -8.00
C LEU A 199 -6.43 -1.21 -9.23
N VAL A 200 -7.65 -0.73 -9.36
CA VAL A 200 -8.47 -0.91 -10.56
C VAL A 200 -8.38 0.34 -11.40
N ILE A 201 -7.85 0.20 -12.61
CA ILE A 201 -7.74 1.30 -13.57
C ILE A 201 -8.52 0.95 -14.84
N GLY A 202 -9.02 1.96 -15.53
CA GLY A 202 -9.59 1.77 -16.86
C GLY A 202 -9.79 3.08 -17.59
N SER A 203 -9.90 3.04 -18.91
CA SER A 203 -10.27 4.22 -19.69
C SER A 203 -11.70 4.66 -19.35
N ARG A 204 -11.99 5.96 -19.53
CA ARG A 204 -13.35 6.49 -19.35
C ARG A 204 -14.36 5.66 -20.15
N GLY A 205 -15.39 5.16 -19.47
CA GLY A 205 -16.43 4.34 -20.08
C GLY A 205 -16.14 2.83 -20.12
N ALA A 206 -14.95 2.37 -19.70
CA ALA A 206 -14.65 0.93 -19.64
C ALA A 206 -15.37 0.19 -18.50
N GLY A 207 -16.00 0.92 -17.56
CA GLY A 207 -16.74 0.34 -16.44
C GLY A 207 -15.85 -0.13 -15.28
N ALA A 208 -14.68 0.50 -15.08
CA ALA A 208 -13.78 0.21 -13.97
C ALA A 208 -14.47 0.27 -12.60
N SER A 209 -15.32 1.27 -12.36
CA SER A 209 -16.09 1.40 -11.12
C SER A 209 -17.07 0.25 -10.90
N THR A 210 -17.73 -0.21 -11.96
CA THR A 210 -18.64 -1.37 -11.88
C THR A 210 -17.86 -2.64 -11.57
N VAL A 211 -16.75 -2.88 -12.29
CA VAL A 211 -15.86 -4.02 -12.02
C VAL A 211 -15.36 -4.00 -10.57
N THR A 212 -14.89 -2.83 -10.08
CA THR A 212 -14.40 -2.67 -8.71
C THR A 212 -15.47 -3.06 -7.69
N ARG A 213 -16.70 -2.57 -7.87
CA ARG A 213 -17.82 -2.86 -6.97
C ARG A 213 -18.17 -4.36 -6.96
N MET A 214 -18.13 -5.02 -8.12
CA MET A 214 -18.40 -6.46 -8.23
C MET A 214 -17.28 -7.32 -7.64
N LEU A 215 -16.02 -6.91 -7.79
CA LEU A 215 -14.89 -7.57 -7.11
C LEU A 215 -15.01 -7.42 -5.59
N GLN A 216 -15.46 -6.26 -5.11
CA GLN A 216 -15.68 -6.01 -3.68
C GLN A 216 -16.91 -6.73 -3.10
N SER A 217 -17.93 -7.05 -3.90
CA SER A 217 -19.12 -7.77 -3.42
C SER A 217 -18.87 -9.27 -3.24
N SER A 218 -17.90 -9.85 -3.96
CA SER A 218 -17.47 -11.23 -3.75
C SER A 218 -16.83 -11.41 -2.37
N ARG A 219 -17.42 -12.26 -1.52
CA ARG A 219 -16.91 -12.54 -0.16
C ARG A 219 -15.52 -13.18 -0.15
N ALA A 220 -15.22 -14.05 -1.11
CA ALA A 220 -13.94 -14.74 -1.16
C ALA A 220 -12.82 -13.76 -1.51
N ALA A 221 -12.98 -13.01 -2.60
CA ALA A 221 -12.02 -12.00 -3.03
C ALA A 221 -11.90 -10.84 -2.03
N SER A 222 -13.01 -10.33 -1.50
CA SER A 222 -12.98 -9.17 -0.60
C SER A 222 -12.32 -9.46 0.75
N ASN A 223 -12.35 -10.70 1.25
CA ASN A 223 -11.68 -11.04 2.51
C ASN A 223 -10.16 -11.01 2.40
N ALA A 224 -9.60 -11.34 1.23
CA ALA A 224 -8.16 -11.38 0.99
C ALA A 224 -7.62 -10.08 0.35
N VAL A 225 -8.44 -9.41 -0.44
CA VAL A 225 -8.04 -8.30 -1.30
C VAL A 225 -8.97 -7.09 -1.14
N ARG A 226 -8.37 -5.90 -1.07
CA ARG A 226 -9.02 -4.60 -1.18
C ARG A 226 -8.78 -4.06 -2.59
N PHE A 227 -9.86 -3.89 -3.34
CA PHE A 227 -9.80 -3.23 -4.66
C PHE A 227 -10.09 -1.74 -4.51
N THR A 228 -9.29 -0.88 -5.13
CA THR A 228 -9.50 0.58 -5.13
C THR A 228 -9.65 1.08 -6.56
N ASP A 229 -10.74 1.78 -6.85
CA ASP A 229 -10.94 2.43 -8.15
C ASP A 229 -10.07 3.68 -8.24
N ALA A 230 -9.23 3.78 -9.26
CA ALA A 230 -8.40 4.95 -9.53
C ALA A 230 -9.20 6.18 -10.00
N GLY A 231 -10.48 6.00 -10.34
CA GLY A 231 -11.34 7.04 -10.89
C GLY A 231 -11.11 7.27 -12.38
N ALA A 232 -11.95 8.13 -12.97
CA ALA A 232 -11.99 8.37 -14.41
C ALA A 232 -10.91 9.35 -14.92
N GLU A 233 -10.10 9.95 -14.03
CA GLU A 233 -9.19 11.04 -14.38
C GLU A 233 -7.75 10.75 -13.96
N GLY A 234 -6.91 10.49 -14.97
CA GLY A 234 -5.46 10.43 -14.82
C GLY A 234 -4.90 9.01 -14.70
N THR A 235 -3.62 8.89 -15.02
CA THR A 235 -2.81 7.72 -14.67
C THR A 235 -2.19 8.04 -13.32
N PRO A 236 -2.50 7.29 -12.24
CA PRO A 236 -2.03 7.64 -10.90
C PRO A 236 -0.50 7.67 -10.83
N ASP A 237 0.06 8.43 -9.89
CA ASP A 237 1.50 8.61 -9.79
C ASP A 237 2.21 7.25 -9.64
N PRO A 238 3.17 6.89 -10.50
CA PRO A 238 3.93 5.65 -10.39
C PRO A 238 4.57 5.42 -9.01
N GLU A 239 5.01 6.47 -8.33
CA GLU A 239 5.61 6.35 -6.99
C GLU A 239 4.57 5.91 -5.96
N ASP A 240 3.40 6.57 -5.96
CA ASP A 240 2.30 6.20 -5.07
C ASP A 240 1.81 4.78 -5.35
N VAL A 241 1.63 4.42 -6.63
CA VAL A 241 1.10 3.10 -6.94
C VAL A 241 2.04 2.00 -6.45
N ARG A 242 3.36 2.17 -6.62
CA ARG A 242 4.38 1.23 -6.15
C ARG A 242 4.47 1.16 -4.62
N ALA A 243 4.24 2.27 -3.94
CA ALA A 243 4.28 2.32 -2.47
C ALA A 243 3.08 1.59 -1.83
N TYR A 244 1.95 1.53 -2.53
CA TYR A 244 0.67 1.25 -1.91
C TYR A 244 -0.05 0.00 -2.40
N TYR A 245 0.12 -0.36 -3.68
CA TYR A 245 -0.62 -1.45 -4.29
C TYR A 245 0.27 -2.66 -4.57
N ASP A 246 -0.27 -3.85 -4.31
CA ASP A 246 0.39 -5.13 -4.54
C ASP A 246 0.17 -5.63 -5.98
N GLY A 247 -0.87 -5.11 -6.65
CA GLY A 247 -1.21 -5.48 -8.02
C GLY A 247 -2.22 -4.52 -8.65
N MET A 248 -2.57 -4.79 -9.90
CA MET A 248 -3.44 -3.93 -10.69
C MET A 248 -4.42 -4.71 -11.54
N VAL A 249 -5.68 -4.27 -11.55
CA VAL A 249 -6.70 -4.72 -12.50
C VAL A 249 -6.81 -3.65 -13.60
N VAL A 250 -6.49 -4.02 -14.83
CA VAL A 250 -6.56 -3.13 -15.99
C VAL A 250 -7.85 -3.43 -16.77
N VAL A 251 -8.84 -2.56 -16.61
CA VAL A 251 -10.16 -2.67 -17.24
C VAL A 251 -10.15 -2.00 -18.60
N ILE A 252 -10.46 -2.79 -19.63
CA ILE A 252 -10.44 -2.38 -21.01
C ILE A 252 -11.83 -2.56 -21.62
N ASP A 253 -12.26 -1.55 -22.36
CA ASP A 253 -13.42 -1.65 -23.25
C ASP A 253 -13.00 -2.31 -24.58
N PRO A 254 -13.72 -3.33 -25.10
CA PRO A 254 -13.47 -3.92 -26.41
C PRO A 254 -13.32 -2.88 -27.52
N GLY A 255 -14.09 -1.79 -27.48
CA GLY A 255 -13.99 -0.68 -28.43
C GLY A 255 -12.72 0.17 -28.25
N ALA A 256 -12.19 0.24 -27.03
CA ALA A 256 -10.97 0.94 -26.68
C ALA A 256 -9.68 0.14 -26.97
N ILE A 257 -9.75 -1.18 -27.17
CA ILE A 257 -8.58 -2.02 -27.54
C ILE A 257 -7.94 -1.56 -28.86
N LEU A 258 -8.64 -0.77 -29.66
CA LEU A 258 -8.12 -0.09 -30.85
C LEU A 258 -7.20 1.12 -30.55
N LYS A 259 -6.88 1.41 -29.28
CA LYS A 259 -5.93 2.47 -28.86
C LYS A 259 -4.71 1.87 -28.14
N PRO A 260 -3.73 1.34 -28.89
CA PRO A 260 -2.58 0.62 -28.31
C PRO A 260 -1.75 1.45 -27.31
N SER A 261 -1.76 2.78 -27.46
CA SER A 261 -1.04 3.71 -26.60
C SER A 261 -1.43 3.63 -25.12
N TYR A 262 -2.65 3.18 -24.79
CA TYR A 262 -3.06 3.04 -23.38
C TYR A 262 -2.39 1.83 -22.72
N LEU A 263 -2.42 0.66 -23.39
CA LEU A 263 -1.80 -0.57 -22.88
C LEU A 263 -0.28 -0.42 -22.77
N GLU A 264 0.36 0.18 -23.78
CA GLU A 264 1.79 0.49 -23.77
C GLU A 264 2.16 1.39 -22.58
N LYS A 265 1.37 2.44 -22.33
CA LYS A 265 1.58 3.35 -21.20
C LYS A 265 1.47 2.64 -19.86
N ILE A 266 0.45 1.81 -19.64
CA ILE A 266 0.27 1.09 -18.38
C ILE A 266 1.39 0.06 -18.16
N CYS A 267 1.74 -0.71 -19.19
CA CYS A 267 2.77 -1.74 -19.06
C CYS A 267 4.16 -1.14 -18.82
N SER A 268 4.45 0.03 -19.41
CA SER A 268 5.73 0.72 -19.24
C SER A 268 5.86 1.50 -17.93
N LEU A 269 4.79 2.11 -17.41
CA LEU A 269 4.85 2.89 -16.16
C LEU A 269 4.96 2.00 -14.91
N TYR A 270 4.35 0.81 -14.95
CA TYR A 270 4.24 -0.07 -13.79
C TYR A 270 4.82 -1.47 -14.06
N PRO A 271 6.08 -1.61 -14.49
CA PRO A 271 6.62 -2.90 -14.95
C PRO A 271 6.63 -3.97 -13.85
N GLU A 272 6.80 -3.58 -12.59
CA GLU A 272 7.02 -4.50 -11.46
C GLU A 272 5.74 -4.99 -10.76
N LEU A 273 4.59 -4.40 -11.09
CA LEU A 273 3.32 -4.80 -10.49
C LEU A 273 2.72 -6.00 -11.22
N GLU A 274 2.14 -6.93 -10.46
CA GLU A 274 1.26 -7.96 -10.99
C GLU A 274 0.05 -7.29 -11.66
N LYS A 275 -0.32 -7.75 -12.87
CA LYS A 275 -1.44 -7.16 -13.62
C LYS A 275 -2.42 -8.22 -14.04
N VAL A 276 -3.70 -7.95 -13.88
CA VAL A 276 -4.81 -8.74 -14.42
C VAL A 276 -5.56 -7.87 -15.42
N PHE A 277 -5.65 -8.32 -16.67
CA PHE A 277 -6.35 -7.58 -17.72
C PHE A 277 -7.80 -8.06 -17.81
N VAL A 278 -8.74 -7.12 -17.77
CA VAL A 278 -10.18 -7.40 -17.79
C VAL A 278 -10.80 -6.66 -18.96
N VAL A 279 -11.20 -7.40 -19.99
CA VAL A 279 -12.00 -6.90 -21.09
C VAL A 279 -13.46 -6.91 -20.65
N ASN A 280 -13.98 -5.76 -20.24
CA ASN A 280 -15.35 -5.60 -19.74
C ASN A 280 -16.34 -5.32 -20.89
N GLN A 281 -17.65 -5.35 -20.62
CA GLN A 281 -18.70 -5.16 -21.64
C GLN A 281 -18.64 -6.19 -22.77
N PHE A 282 -18.15 -7.39 -22.48
CA PHE A 282 -18.04 -8.43 -23.49
C PHE A 282 -19.40 -8.94 -24.00
N ASP A 283 -20.48 -8.67 -23.25
CA ASP A 283 -21.86 -8.84 -23.68
C ASP A 283 -22.21 -8.05 -24.96
N ARG A 284 -21.44 -7.00 -25.27
CA ARG A 284 -21.61 -6.15 -26.45
C ARG A 284 -20.92 -6.69 -27.70
N PHE A 285 -20.48 -7.95 -27.72
CA PHE A 285 -19.72 -8.53 -28.84
C PHE A 285 -20.42 -8.38 -30.20
N MET A 286 -21.75 -8.42 -30.25
CA MET A 286 -22.54 -8.28 -31.48
C MET A 286 -22.31 -6.95 -32.22
N TYR A 287 -21.99 -5.87 -31.49
CA TYR A 287 -21.71 -4.56 -32.10
C TYR A 287 -20.41 -4.54 -32.91
N TYR A 288 -19.55 -5.54 -32.73
CA TYR A 288 -18.27 -5.66 -33.42
C TYR A 288 -18.34 -6.51 -34.68
N GLY A 289 -19.51 -7.09 -35.00
CA GLY A 289 -19.69 -7.92 -36.20
C GLY A 289 -18.84 -9.20 -36.20
N LEU A 290 -18.37 -9.64 -35.03
CA LEU A 290 -17.56 -10.83 -34.84
C LEU A 290 -18.26 -11.79 -33.89
N GLU A 291 -18.09 -13.08 -34.16
CA GLU A 291 -18.44 -14.14 -33.23
C GLU A 291 -17.67 -13.96 -31.90
N PRO A 292 -18.25 -14.30 -30.74
CA PRO A 292 -17.60 -14.13 -29.43
C PRO A 292 -16.18 -14.69 -29.39
N GLN A 293 -15.98 -15.90 -29.93
CA GLN A 293 -14.67 -16.55 -29.88
C GLN A 293 -13.63 -15.89 -30.80
N ALA A 294 -14.07 -15.34 -31.94
CA ALA A 294 -13.21 -14.58 -32.84
C ALA A 294 -12.81 -13.25 -32.18
N LEU A 295 -13.76 -12.56 -31.56
CA LEU A 295 -13.49 -11.33 -30.81
C LEU A 295 -12.53 -11.59 -29.63
N ARG A 296 -12.76 -12.63 -28.82
CA ARG A 296 -11.83 -13.03 -27.75
C ARG A 296 -10.42 -13.27 -28.26
N SER A 297 -10.29 -13.99 -29.37
CA SER A 297 -8.99 -14.31 -29.96
C SER A 297 -8.24 -13.04 -30.41
N GLU A 298 -8.94 -12.12 -31.09
CA GLU A 298 -8.34 -10.88 -31.57
C GLU A 298 -7.94 -9.95 -30.42
N LEU A 299 -8.82 -9.74 -29.44
CA LEU A 299 -8.53 -8.90 -28.28
C LEU A 299 -7.39 -9.50 -27.43
N THR A 300 -7.36 -10.83 -27.26
CA THR A 300 -6.24 -11.50 -26.60
C THR A 300 -4.95 -11.26 -27.37
N ARG A 301 -4.95 -11.42 -28.70
CA ARG A 301 -3.78 -11.19 -29.55
C ARG A 301 -3.21 -9.78 -29.33
N VAL A 302 -4.06 -8.75 -29.32
CA VAL A 302 -3.62 -7.36 -29.09
C VAL A 302 -3.02 -7.16 -27.71
N VAL A 303 -3.65 -7.66 -26.64
CA VAL A 303 -3.09 -7.55 -25.29
C VAL A 303 -1.74 -8.29 -25.18
N ARG A 304 -1.62 -9.45 -25.84
CA ARG A 304 -0.40 -10.27 -25.85
C ARG A 304 0.78 -9.63 -26.57
N GLU A 305 0.58 -8.58 -27.38
CA GLU A 305 1.68 -7.78 -27.95
C GLU A 305 2.43 -6.99 -26.86
N TYR A 306 1.79 -6.71 -25.72
CA TYR A 306 2.34 -5.89 -24.65
C TYR A 306 2.68 -6.66 -23.38
N THR A 307 2.01 -7.80 -23.14
CA THR A 307 2.12 -8.49 -21.85
C THR A 307 1.87 -10.00 -21.94
N SER A 308 2.52 -10.76 -21.06
CA SER A 308 2.29 -12.19 -20.85
C SER A 308 1.25 -12.50 -19.76
N GLU A 309 0.63 -11.48 -19.18
CA GLU A 309 -0.32 -11.62 -18.08
C GLU A 309 -1.67 -12.22 -18.50
N ALA A 310 -2.47 -12.61 -17.52
CA ALA A 310 -3.80 -13.18 -17.74
C ALA A 310 -4.80 -12.13 -18.27
N VAL A 311 -5.70 -12.58 -19.16
CA VAL A 311 -6.74 -11.76 -19.77
C VAL A 311 -8.10 -12.43 -19.56
N PHE A 312 -9.02 -11.70 -18.95
CA PHE A 312 -10.38 -12.15 -18.64
C PHE A 312 -11.40 -11.35 -19.46
N PHE A 313 -12.47 -12.01 -19.86
CA PHE A 313 -13.54 -11.41 -20.66
C PHE A 313 -14.82 -11.45 -19.85
N VAL A 314 -15.30 -10.27 -19.45
CA VAL A 314 -16.40 -10.16 -18.51
C VAL A 314 -17.49 -9.20 -18.97
N SER A 315 -18.68 -9.38 -18.39
CA SER A 315 -19.72 -8.38 -18.32
C SER A 315 -20.02 -8.09 -16.85
N ALA A 316 -19.40 -7.03 -16.33
CA ALA A 316 -19.69 -6.59 -14.96
C ALA A 316 -21.17 -6.16 -14.80
N TYR A 317 -21.81 -5.74 -15.89
CA TYR A 317 -23.23 -5.42 -15.90
C TYR A 317 -24.11 -6.66 -15.70
N TYR A 318 -23.83 -7.76 -16.41
CA TYR A 318 -24.60 -8.99 -16.26
C TYR A 318 -24.40 -9.61 -14.86
N TYR A 319 -23.18 -9.53 -14.32
CA TYR A 319 -22.90 -9.99 -12.97
C TYR A 319 -23.63 -9.14 -11.91
N GLU A 320 -23.69 -7.82 -12.10
CA GLU A 320 -24.45 -6.92 -11.23
C GLU A 320 -25.95 -7.24 -11.27
N GLU A 321 -26.53 -7.44 -12.45
CA GLU A 321 -27.95 -7.80 -12.57
C GLU A 321 -28.23 -9.18 -11.95
N TRP A 322 -27.30 -10.13 -12.05
CA TRP A 322 -27.39 -11.40 -11.33
C TRP A 322 -27.40 -11.21 -9.81
N ASP A 323 -26.48 -10.41 -9.26
CA ASP A 323 -26.37 -10.15 -7.82
C ASP A 323 -27.62 -9.42 -7.28
N ARG A 324 -28.13 -8.44 -8.03
CA ARG A 324 -29.40 -7.73 -7.74
C ARG A 324 -30.60 -8.68 -7.77
N LEU A 325 -30.60 -9.66 -8.67
CA LEU A 325 -31.65 -10.67 -8.75
C LEU A 325 -31.57 -11.66 -7.58
N GLN A 326 -30.36 -12.10 -7.19
CA GLN A 326 -30.13 -12.98 -6.04
C GLN A 326 -30.51 -12.31 -4.71
N SER A 327 -30.22 -11.02 -4.56
CA SER A 327 -30.57 -10.25 -3.37
C SER A 327 -32.06 -9.85 -3.32
N GLY A 328 -32.80 -10.03 -4.42
CA GLY A 328 -34.21 -9.66 -4.53
C GLY A 328 -34.46 -8.16 -4.73
N GLU A 329 -33.42 -7.39 -5.11
CA GLU A 329 -33.56 -5.98 -5.48
C GLU A 329 -34.35 -5.80 -6.78
N ILE A 330 -34.16 -6.73 -7.72
CA ILE A 330 -34.91 -6.81 -8.98
C ILE A 330 -35.60 -8.16 -9.12
N THR A 331 -36.61 -8.22 -9.98
CA THR A 331 -37.34 -9.44 -10.30
C THR A 331 -36.91 -10.00 -11.66
N VAL A 332 -37.23 -11.29 -11.89
CA VAL A 332 -37.07 -11.95 -13.19
C VAL A 332 -37.74 -11.14 -14.31
N GLN A 333 -38.89 -10.52 -14.03
CA GLN A 333 -39.62 -9.71 -15.01
C GLN A 333 -38.89 -8.41 -15.36
N ASP A 334 -38.14 -7.83 -14.43
CA ASP A 334 -37.34 -6.63 -14.68
C ASP A 334 -36.20 -6.95 -15.66
N VAL A 335 -35.50 -8.08 -15.43
CA VAL A 335 -34.46 -8.59 -16.34
C VAL A 335 -35.03 -8.92 -17.72
N ILE A 336 -36.21 -9.55 -17.78
CA ILE A 336 -36.86 -9.88 -19.05
C ILE A 336 -37.14 -8.61 -19.86
N ARG A 337 -37.66 -7.57 -19.21
CA ARG A 337 -38.02 -6.29 -19.85
C ARG A 337 -36.82 -5.42 -20.18
N ASN A 338 -35.64 -5.69 -19.63
CA ASN A 338 -34.44 -4.89 -19.83
C ASN A 338 -33.79 -5.13 -21.21
N PRO A 339 -33.87 -4.20 -22.17
CA PRO A 339 -33.35 -4.41 -23.52
C PRO A 339 -31.82 -4.51 -23.60
N GLU A 340 -31.10 -4.02 -22.59
CA GLU A 340 -29.63 -4.07 -22.56
C GLU A 340 -29.10 -5.48 -22.28
N ILE A 341 -29.93 -6.37 -21.73
CA ILE A 341 -29.57 -7.76 -21.49
C ILE A 341 -29.97 -8.58 -22.71
N VAL A 342 -28.98 -9.07 -23.44
CA VAL A 342 -29.14 -10.01 -24.53
C VAL A 342 -28.43 -11.31 -24.18
N LEU A 343 -29.20 -12.37 -23.97
CA LEU A 343 -28.68 -13.72 -23.76
C LEU A 343 -28.49 -14.40 -25.11
N ILE A 344 -27.50 -15.28 -25.18
CA ILE A 344 -27.16 -16.02 -26.39
C ILE A 344 -27.08 -17.51 -26.15
N ASP A 345 -27.28 -18.30 -27.20
CA ASP A 345 -27.03 -19.74 -27.18
C ASP A 345 -25.55 -20.07 -27.46
N SER A 346 -25.25 -21.38 -27.53
CA SER A 346 -23.90 -21.88 -27.83
C SER A 346 -23.41 -21.54 -29.24
N LEU A 347 -24.29 -21.08 -30.13
CA LEU A 347 -24.00 -20.63 -31.48
C LEU A 347 -24.00 -19.10 -31.58
N ALA A 348 -23.99 -18.41 -30.43
CA ALA A 348 -23.99 -16.94 -30.31
C ALA A 348 -25.24 -16.24 -30.89
N PHE A 349 -26.35 -16.96 -31.08
CA PHE A 349 -27.60 -16.34 -31.50
C PHE A 349 -28.38 -15.80 -30.30
N PRO A 350 -28.99 -14.60 -30.40
CA PRO A 350 -29.87 -14.08 -29.36
C PRO A 350 -31.03 -15.03 -29.06
N ILE A 351 -31.22 -15.35 -27.79
CA ILE A 351 -32.32 -16.18 -27.32
C ILE A 351 -33.34 -15.37 -26.53
N ALA A 352 -34.59 -15.85 -26.53
CA ALA A 352 -35.61 -15.33 -25.63
C ALA A 352 -35.20 -15.59 -24.18
N LYS A 353 -35.36 -14.58 -23.32
CA LYS A 353 -35.05 -14.71 -21.89
C LYS A 353 -36.06 -15.66 -21.23
N PRO A 354 -35.61 -16.72 -20.54
CA PRO A 354 -36.52 -17.66 -19.93
C PRO A 354 -37.31 -17.01 -18.78
N GLU A 355 -38.61 -17.32 -18.70
CA GLU A 355 -39.45 -16.92 -17.57
C GLU A 355 -39.22 -17.79 -16.31
N VAL A 356 -38.46 -18.88 -16.46
CA VAL A 356 -38.18 -19.84 -15.39
C VAL A 356 -37.22 -19.18 -14.37
N PRO A 357 -37.64 -19.03 -13.09
CA PRO A 357 -36.87 -18.26 -12.10
C PRO A 357 -35.46 -18.80 -11.79
N LEU A 358 -35.22 -20.09 -11.99
CA LEU A 358 -33.91 -20.71 -11.71
C LEU A 358 -32.94 -20.59 -12.90
N THR A 359 -33.46 -20.64 -14.12
CA THR A 359 -32.61 -20.69 -15.33
C THR A 359 -32.05 -19.32 -15.71
N LEU A 360 -32.83 -18.24 -15.52
CA LEU A 360 -32.38 -16.89 -15.88
C LEU A 360 -31.15 -16.42 -15.07
N PRO A 361 -31.10 -16.58 -13.73
CA PRO A 361 -29.90 -16.27 -12.97
C PRO A 361 -28.68 -17.07 -13.42
N GLU A 362 -28.82 -18.37 -13.68
CA GLU A 362 -27.70 -19.22 -14.15
C GLU A 362 -27.13 -18.72 -15.48
N LEU A 363 -28.01 -18.33 -16.42
CA LEU A 363 -27.58 -17.79 -17.70
C LEU A 363 -26.91 -16.42 -17.58
N LEU A 364 -27.42 -15.53 -16.73
CA LEU A 364 -26.77 -14.22 -16.46
C LEU A 364 -25.37 -14.42 -15.88
N HIS A 365 -25.27 -15.30 -14.88
CA HIS A 365 -24.02 -15.61 -14.21
C HIS A 365 -22.99 -16.19 -15.19
N ALA A 366 -23.36 -17.25 -15.92
CA ALA A 366 -22.49 -17.88 -16.90
C ALA A 366 -22.06 -16.92 -18.03
N SER A 367 -22.98 -16.07 -18.48
CA SER A 367 -22.70 -15.08 -19.54
C SER A 367 -21.81 -13.93 -19.04
N SER A 368 -21.73 -13.71 -17.73
CA SER A 368 -20.94 -12.63 -17.15
C SER A 368 -19.43 -12.88 -17.20
N GLY A 369 -18.99 -14.14 -17.20
CA GLY A 369 -17.56 -14.52 -17.14
C GLY A 369 -16.83 -14.09 -15.85
N PHE A 370 -17.56 -13.64 -14.83
CA PHE A 370 -16.95 -13.10 -13.61
C PHE A 370 -16.38 -14.17 -12.68
N ASP A 371 -16.88 -15.41 -12.72
CA ASP A 371 -16.34 -16.55 -11.97
C ASP A 371 -14.87 -16.79 -12.27
N ASP A 372 -14.53 -16.87 -13.57
CA ASP A 372 -13.15 -17.08 -14.03
C ASP A 372 -12.22 -15.99 -13.48
N LEU A 373 -12.71 -14.74 -13.42
CA LEU A 373 -11.97 -13.62 -12.87
C LEU A 373 -11.79 -13.76 -11.35
N LEU A 374 -12.84 -14.10 -10.62
CA LEU A 374 -12.82 -14.21 -9.15
C LEU A 374 -11.87 -15.33 -8.67
N HIS A 375 -11.79 -16.45 -9.38
CA HIS A 375 -10.87 -17.56 -9.08
C HIS A 375 -9.38 -17.14 -9.05
N THR A 376 -9.04 -15.96 -9.57
CA THR A 376 -7.66 -15.41 -9.45
C THR A 376 -7.28 -15.13 -7.99
N TRP A 377 -8.26 -14.85 -7.11
CA TRP A 377 -8.04 -14.43 -5.72
C TRP A 377 -8.73 -15.32 -4.67
N GLU A 378 -9.28 -16.46 -5.10
CA GLU A 378 -9.78 -17.53 -4.22
C GLU A 378 -8.68 -18.56 -3.94
#